data_AF-A0AAD5BMY5-F1
#
_entry.id   AF-A0AAD5BMY5-F1
#
_cell.length_a   1.000
_cell.length_b   1.000
_cell.length_c   1.000
_cell.angle_alpha   90.00
_cell.angle_beta   90.00
_cell.angle_gamma   90.00
#
_symmetry.space_group_name_H-M   'P 1'
#
loop_
_entity.id
_entity.type
_entity.pdbx_description
1 polymer ?
#
loop_
_entity_poly.entity_id
_entity_poly.type
_entity_poly.pdbx_seq_one_letter_code
_entity_poly.pdbx_strand_id
1 'polypeptide(L)'
;MLANIYPYFAYDDNPTDIKLSYALLNPGSTPASDQYQNLFDAMYDAHYAAQSRLGGANVPIVVSETGWPSAGKANATPDNARTYYSNLISHVKSNKGTPARPGGPIETYLFAMFDENDKPGLPTEQHFGVFSPNQTPKYQLSF
;
A
#
# COMPACT_ATOMS: atom_id res chain seq x y z
N MET A 1 12.52 3.21 -12.05
CA MET A 1 12.80 2.27 -10.93
C MET A 1 11.48 1.62 -10.54
N LEU A 2 11.51 0.34 -10.16
CA LEU A 2 10.33 -0.35 -9.62
C LEU A 2 10.55 -0.55 -8.12
N ALA A 3 9.51 -0.31 -7.32
CA ALA A 3 9.56 -0.46 -5.87
C ALA A 3 8.31 -1.17 -5.34
N ASN A 4 8.50 -2.18 -4.52
CA ASN A 4 7.44 -2.83 -3.76
C ASN A 4 7.21 -2.03 -2.47
N ILE A 5 6.02 -1.45 -2.29
CA ILE A 5 5.71 -0.55 -1.18
C ILE A 5 4.55 -1.13 -0.37
N TYR A 6 4.83 -1.55 0.86
CA TYR A 6 3.84 -2.21 1.71
C TYR A 6 3.71 -1.51 3.08
N PRO A 7 2.75 -0.58 3.22
CA PRO A 7 2.36 -0.05 4.53
C PRO A 7 1.97 -1.14 5.54
N TYR A 8 1.42 -2.26 5.05
CA TYR A 8 1.06 -3.42 5.87
C TYR A 8 2.25 -3.96 6.68
N PHE A 9 3.39 -4.24 6.05
CA PHE A 9 4.54 -4.84 6.74
C PHE A 9 5.14 -3.87 7.76
N ALA A 10 5.28 -2.60 7.39
CA ALA A 10 5.75 -1.58 8.34
C ALA A 10 4.83 -1.49 9.57
N TYR A 11 3.50 -1.55 9.37
CA TYR A 11 2.53 -1.59 10.45
C TYR A 11 2.61 -2.87 11.29
N ASP A 12 2.70 -4.05 10.67
CA ASP A 12 2.79 -5.34 11.38
C ASP A 12 4.06 -5.42 12.25
N ASP A 13 5.17 -4.83 11.78
CA ASP A 13 6.44 -4.78 12.50
C ASP A 13 6.42 -3.77 13.66
N ASN A 14 5.70 -2.65 13.53
CA ASN A 14 5.60 -1.63 14.59
C ASN A 14 4.17 -1.08 14.78
N PRO A 15 3.23 -1.89 15.28
CA PRO A 15 1.83 -1.48 15.46
C PRO A 15 1.61 -0.51 16.63
N THR A 16 2.63 -0.35 17.49
CA THR A 16 2.58 0.59 18.63
C THR A 16 2.71 2.04 18.14
N ASP A 17 3.70 2.29 17.29
CA ASP A 17 4.01 3.63 16.80
C ASP A 17 3.26 3.95 15.50
N ILE A 18 3.09 2.95 14.63
CA ILE A 18 2.36 3.13 13.37
C ILE A 18 0.88 2.87 13.63
N LYS A 19 0.07 3.93 13.56
CA LYS A 19 -1.38 3.79 13.70
C LYS A 19 -1.97 3.08 12.48
N LEU A 20 -2.87 2.14 12.72
CA LEU A 20 -3.53 1.39 11.65
C LEU A 20 -4.21 2.32 10.62
N SER A 21 -4.88 3.38 11.08
CA SER A 21 -5.53 4.35 10.19
C SER A 21 -4.55 5.06 9.24
N TYR A 22 -3.32 5.31 9.68
CA TYR A 22 -2.25 5.91 8.88
C TYR A 22 -1.73 4.95 7.80
N ALA A 23 -1.59 3.66 8.15
CA ALA A 23 -1.20 2.60 7.22
C ALA A 23 -2.32 2.25 6.21
N LEU A 24 -3.59 2.43 6.59
CA LEU A 24 -4.77 2.18 5.74
C LEU A 24 -5.15 3.36 4.83
N LEU A 25 -4.39 4.47 4.84
CA LEU A 25 -4.70 5.70 4.11
C LEU A 25 -6.08 6.28 4.48
N ASN A 26 -6.54 6.10 5.72
CA ASN A 26 -7.86 6.61 6.13
C ASN A 26 -7.88 8.14 6.10
N PRO A 27 -8.93 8.76 5.52
CA PRO A 27 -9.12 10.21 5.58
C PRO A 27 -9.14 10.72 7.03
N GLY A 28 -8.44 11.82 7.30
CA GLY A 28 -8.38 12.41 8.64
C GLY A 28 -7.64 11.56 9.67
N SER A 29 -6.86 10.56 9.26
CA SER A 29 -5.97 9.84 10.16
C SER A 29 -5.00 10.84 10.80
N THR A 30 -4.74 10.71 12.11
CA THR A 30 -3.70 11.50 12.78
C THR A 30 -2.36 11.02 12.24
N PRO A 31 -1.67 11.85 11.44
CA PRO A 31 -0.47 11.40 10.79
C PRO A 31 0.70 11.31 11.77
N ALA A 32 1.72 10.51 11.42
CA ALA A 32 2.95 10.45 12.20
C ALA A 32 3.75 11.77 12.14
N SER A 33 3.48 12.63 11.15
CA SER A 33 3.99 13.99 11.04
C SER A 33 3.01 14.88 10.27
N ASP A 34 3.11 16.20 10.44
CA ASP A 34 2.25 17.15 9.71
C ASP A 34 2.40 17.07 8.18
N GLN A 35 3.48 16.45 7.69
CA GLN A 35 3.84 16.42 6.28
C GLN A 35 3.19 15.28 5.50
N TYR A 36 3.08 14.09 6.08
CA TYR A 36 2.56 12.90 5.39
C TYR A 36 1.27 12.43 6.04
N GLN A 37 0.17 12.46 5.30
CA GLN A 37 -1.16 12.09 5.81
C GLN A 37 -1.43 10.58 5.79
N ASN A 38 -0.56 9.82 5.12
CA ASN A 38 -0.62 8.36 5.06
C ASN A 38 0.79 7.77 4.87
N LEU A 39 0.95 6.50 5.26
CA LEU A 39 2.25 5.82 5.22
C LEU A 39 2.74 5.51 3.80
N PHE A 40 1.81 5.30 2.86
CA PHE A 40 2.15 5.02 1.45
C PHE A 40 2.95 6.17 0.84
N ASP A 41 2.49 7.42 1.01
CA ASP A 41 3.19 8.61 0.52
C ASP A 41 4.56 8.77 1.17
N ALA A 42 4.65 8.54 2.48
CA ALA A 42 5.92 8.64 3.21
C ALA A 42 6.95 7.62 2.70
N MET A 43 6.53 6.37 2.45
CA MET A 43 7.40 5.33 1.90
C MET A 43 7.79 5.63 0.44
N TYR A 44 6.86 6.13 -0.37
CA TYR A 44 7.12 6.50 -1.76
C TYR A 44 8.13 7.64 -1.87
N ASP A 45 7.96 8.71 -1.09
CA ASP A 45 8.89 9.83 -1.07
C ASP A 45 10.25 9.48 -0.45
N ALA A 46 10.30 8.51 0.48
CA ALA A 46 11.56 7.99 0.99
C ALA A 46 12.42 7.33 -0.12
N HIS A 47 11.80 6.57 -1.03
CA HIS A 47 12.52 6.02 -2.19
C HIS A 47 13.05 7.12 -3.11
N TYR A 48 12.24 8.16 -3.37
CA TYR A 48 12.69 9.31 -4.15
C TYR A 48 13.85 10.05 -3.48
N ALA A 49 13.79 10.27 -2.17
CA ALA A 49 14.85 10.91 -1.42
C ALA A 49 16.15 10.11 -1.51
N ALA A 50 16.07 8.78 -1.40
CA ALA A 50 17.22 7.89 -1.51
C ALA A 50 17.85 7.94 -2.91
N GLN A 51 17.08 7.72 -3.98
CA GLN A 51 17.64 7.72 -5.35
C GLN A 51 18.15 9.11 -5.76
N SER A 52 17.55 10.20 -5.26
CA SER A 52 17.98 11.56 -5.59
C SER A 52 19.40 11.83 -5.10
N ARG A 53 19.79 11.26 -3.95
CA ARG A 53 21.17 11.35 -3.42
C ARG A 53 22.21 10.65 -4.30
N LEU A 54 21.76 9.77 -5.20
CA LEU A 54 22.60 9.04 -6.16
C LEU A 54 22.49 9.61 -7.58
N GLY A 55 21.94 10.83 -7.74
CA GLY A 55 21.75 11.46 -9.05
C GLY A 55 20.48 11.01 -9.79
N GLY A 56 19.65 10.15 -9.18
CA GLY A 56 18.42 9.61 -9.76
C GLY A 56 17.18 10.51 -9.56
N ALA A 57 17.34 11.82 -9.36
CA ALA A 57 16.23 12.70 -9.01
C ALA A 57 15.10 12.71 -10.06
N ASN A 58 15.41 12.46 -11.33
CA ASN A 58 14.43 12.43 -12.42
C ASN A 58 14.01 11.02 -12.85
N VAL A 59 14.48 9.98 -12.15
CA VAL A 59 14.09 8.60 -12.46
C VAL A 59 12.69 8.35 -11.91
N PRO A 60 11.67 8.04 -12.73
CA PRO A 60 10.34 7.75 -12.22
C PRO A 60 10.33 6.47 -11.38
N ILE A 61 9.51 6.45 -10.34
CA ILE A 61 9.21 5.26 -9.53
C ILE A 61 7.84 4.74 -9.95
N VAL A 62 7.79 3.46 -10.28
CA VAL A 62 6.56 2.68 -10.41
C VAL A 62 6.42 1.83 -9.15
N VAL A 63 5.27 1.87 -8.50
CA VAL A 63 4.97 0.97 -7.38
C VAL A 63 4.60 -0.38 -7.96
N SER A 64 5.58 -1.30 -7.99
CA SER A 64 5.44 -2.60 -8.65
C SER A 64 4.63 -3.61 -7.86
N GLU A 65 4.52 -3.42 -6.55
CA GLU A 65 3.61 -4.18 -5.70
C GLU A 65 3.20 -3.36 -4.49
N THR A 66 1.93 -3.51 -4.11
CA THR A 66 1.42 -3.05 -2.82
C THR A 66 0.11 -3.75 -2.49
N GLY A 67 -0.11 -4.07 -1.22
CA GLY A 67 -1.30 -4.81 -0.82
C GLY A 67 -1.47 -4.95 0.68
N TRP A 68 -2.59 -5.55 1.07
CA TRP A 68 -2.94 -5.81 2.45
C TRP A 68 -3.64 -7.17 2.57
N PRO A 69 -3.13 -8.12 3.38
CA PRO A 69 -3.68 -9.46 3.45
C PRO A 69 -5.01 -9.50 4.19
N SER A 70 -5.89 -10.41 3.80
CA SER A 70 -7.23 -10.54 4.38
C SER A 70 -7.34 -11.51 5.56
N ALA A 71 -6.29 -12.28 5.83
CA ALA A 71 -6.26 -13.27 6.90
C ALA A 71 -4.81 -13.61 7.30
N GLY A 72 -4.65 -14.46 8.32
CA GLY A 72 -3.36 -15.04 8.71
C GLY A 72 -2.68 -14.38 9.91
N LYS A 73 -3.02 -13.13 10.23
CA LYS A 73 -2.52 -12.38 11.41
C LYS A 73 -3.55 -11.38 11.93
N ALA A 74 -3.25 -10.75 13.07
CA ALA A 74 -4.01 -9.61 13.56
C ALA A 74 -4.01 -8.46 12.52
N ASN A 75 -5.14 -7.79 12.36
CA ASN A 75 -5.37 -6.68 11.40
C ASN A 75 -5.19 -7.03 9.91
N ALA A 76 -4.78 -8.25 9.57
CA ALA A 76 -4.99 -8.87 8.27
C ALA A 76 -6.45 -9.38 8.22
N THR A 77 -7.39 -8.49 7.92
CA THR A 77 -8.83 -8.79 7.90
C THR A 77 -9.42 -8.40 6.55
N PRO A 78 -10.55 -9.00 6.13
CA PRO A 78 -11.21 -8.61 4.88
C PRO A 78 -11.60 -7.13 4.86
N ASP A 79 -11.99 -6.56 6.00
CA ASP A 79 -12.35 -5.15 6.11
C ASP A 79 -11.15 -4.21 5.96
N ASN A 80 -10.02 -4.51 6.61
CA ASN A 80 -8.82 -3.71 6.47
C ASN A 80 -8.23 -3.81 5.07
N ALA A 81 -8.23 -5.01 4.48
CA ALA A 81 -7.79 -5.20 3.10
C ALA A 81 -8.66 -4.42 2.11
N ARG A 82 -9.99 -4.54 2.22
CA ARG A 82 -10.95 -3.73 1.43
C ARG A 82 -10.66 -2.24 1.58
N THR A 83 -10.47 -1.78 2.81
CA THR A 83 -10.21 -0.36 3.12
C THR A 83 -8.92 0.12 2.46
N TYR A 84 -7.83 -0.65 2.62
CA TYR A 84 -6.54 -0.34 2.00
C TYR A 84 -6.65 -0.22 0.48
N TYR A 85 -7.19 -1.24 -0.20
CA TYR A 85 -7.30 -1.23 -1.66
C TYR A 85 -8.23 -0.12 -2.16
N SER A 86 -9.38 0.10 -1.52
CA SER A 86 -10.31 1.19 -1.89
C SER A 86 -9.65 2.57 -1.74
N ASN A 87 -8.97 2.82 -0.62
CA ASN A 87 -8.33 4.10 -0.35
C ASN A 87 -7.14 4.33 -1.28
N LEU A 88 -6.32 3.31 -1.52
CA LEU A 88 -5.18 3.38 -2.44
C LEU A 88 -5.63 3.70 -3.86
N ILE A 89 -6.66 3.00 -4.38
CA ILE A 89 -7.19 3.27 -5.73
C ILE A 89 -7.71 4.71 -5.81
N SER A 90 -8.46 5.17 -4.80
CA SER A 90 -8.95 6.54 -4.75
C SER A 90 -7.81 7.57 -4.70
N HIS A 91 -6.79 7.30 -3.88
CA HIS A 91 -5.60 8.15 -3.75
C HIS A 91 -4.86 8.28 -5.09
N VAL A 92 -4.52 7.17 -5.74
CA VAL A 92 -3.79 7.19 -7.02
C VAL A 92 -4.62 7.86 -8.12
N LYS A 93 -5.92 7.56 -8.23
CA LYS A 93 -6.82 8.20 -9.21
C LYS A 93 -7.01 9.70 -8.99
N SER A 94 -6.79 10.20 -7.77
CA SER A 94 -6.90 11.62 -7.48
C SER A 94 -5.81 12.46 -8.18
N ASN A 95 -4.73 11.83 -8.65
CA ASN A 95 -3.56 12.48 -9.28
C ASN A 95 -2.96 13.61 -8.43
N LYS A 96 -3.19 13.60 -7.11
CA LYS A 96 -2.59 14.57 -6.19
C LYS A 96 -1.08 14.36 -6.03
N GLY A 97 -0.59 13.15 -6.30
CA GLY A 97 0.78 12.75 -6.04
C GLY A 97 1.05 12.70 -4.53
N THR A 98 2.30 12.92 -4.16
CA THR A 98 2.78 12.92 -2.76
C THR A 98 3.26 14.32 -2.34
N PRO A 99 3.49 14.57 -1.04
CA PRO A 99 4.00 15.86 -0.57
C PRO A 99 5.29 16.33 -1.25
N ALA A 100 6.26 15.45 -1.50
CA ALA A 100 7.51 15.82 -2.19
C ALA A 100 7.38 15.84 -3.72
N ARG A 101 6.34 15.21 -4.27
CA ARG A 101 6.06 15.14 -5.72
C ARG A 101 4.58 15.39 -6.02
N PRO A 102 4.11 16.64 -5.87
CA PRO A 102 2.72 16.97 -6.11
C PRO A 102 2.37 16.89 -7.60
N GLY A 103 1.14 16.50 -7.91
CA GLY A 103 0.54 16.65 -9.24
C GLY A 103 1.01 15.66 -10.30
N GLY A 104 1.52 14.49 -9.91
CA GLY A 104 1.92 13.42 -10.84
C GLY A 104 1.15 12.11 -10.59
N PRO A 105 0.86 11.32 -11.65
CA PRO A 105 0.31 9.98 -11.46
C PRO A 105 1.31 9.08 -10.76
N ILE A 106 0.82 8.19 -9.90
CA ILE A 106 1.64 7.15 -9.25
C ILE A 106 1.23 5.82 -9.87
N GLU A 107 1.94 5.38 -10.91
CA GLU A 107 1.68 4.06 -11.50
C GLU A 107 1.87 2.98 -10.43
N THR A 108 0.81 2.23 -10.15
CA THR A 108 0.71 1.34 -9.00
C THR A 108 0.07 0.01 -9.38
N TYR A 109 0.73 -1.09 -9.04
CA TYR A 109 0.26 -2.45 -9.24
C TYR A 109 -0.18 -3.04 -7.90
N LEU A 110 -1.43 -3.49 -7.83
CA LEU A 110 -1.94 -4.15 -6.63
C LEU A 110 -1.40 -5.57 -6.57
N PHE A 111 -0.86 -5.93 -5.40
CA PHE A 111 -0.53 -7.29 -5.05
C PHE A 111 -1.66 -7.87 -4.20
N ALA A 112 -2.39 -8.90 -4.64
CA ALA A 112 -2.31 -9.57 -5.95
C ALA A 112 -3.71 -9.90 -6.49
N MET A 113 -3.79 -10.46 -7.69
CA MET A 113 -5.07 -10.82 -8.29
C MET A 113 -5.79 -11.92 -7.48
N PHE A 114 -5.09 -12.98 -7.09
CA PHE A 114 -5.65 -14.13 -6.40
C PHE A 114 -4.94 -14.43 -5.09
N ASP A 115 -5.64 -15.10 -4.18
CA ASP A 115 -5.01 -15.76 -3.03
C ASP A 115 -4.12 -16.92 -3.54
N GLU A 116 -2.86 -16.93 -3.13
CA GLU A 116 -1.84 -17.89 -3.57
C GLU A 116 -1.61 -18.95 -2.48
N ASN A 117 -2.39 -20.04 -2.51
CA ASN A 117 -2.42 -21.06 -1.46
C ASN A 117 -1.11 -21.85 -1.28
N ASP A 118 -0.26 -21.92 -2.31
CA ASP A 118 1.03 -22.61 -2.26
C ASP A 118 2.18 -21.67 -1.84
N LYS A 119 1.89 -20.40 -1.52
CA LYS A 119 2.92 -19.44 -1.14
C LYS A 119 3.52 -19.80 0.22
N PRO A 120 4.85 -19.96 0.31
CA PRO A 120 5.53 -20.29 1.57
C PRO A 120 5.65 -19.06 2.48
N GLY A 121 5.97 -19.28 3.75
CA GLY A 121 6.27 -18.21 4.70
C GLY A 121 5.16 -17.97 5.71
N LEU A 122 4.86 -16.70 5.98
CA LEU A 122 3.85 -16.33 6.96
C LEU A 122 2.44 -16.71 6.45
N PRO A 123 1.49 -17.05 7.34
CA PRO A 123 0.12 -17.35 6.93
C PRO A 123 -0.55 -16.25 6.10
N THR A 124 -0.13 -15.00 6.27
CA THR A 124 -0.64 -13.83 5.53
C THR A 124 -0.33 -13.87 4.05
N GLU A 125 0.77 -14.51 3.65
CA GLU A 125 1.22 -14.57 2.25
C GLU A 125 0.16 -15.20 1.34
N GLN A 126 -0.63 -16.13 1.86
CA GLN A 126 -1.67 -16.84 1.11
C GLN A 126 -2.97 -16.04 0.93
N HIS A 127 -3.03 -14.79 1.40
CA HIS A 127 -4.29 -14.04 1.56
C HIS A 127 -4.28 -12.60 0.99
N PHE A 128 -3.36 -12.28 0.07
CA PHE A 128 -3.27 -10.96 -0.58
C PHE A 128 -4.19 -10.76 -1.80
N GLY A 129 -4.92 -11.78 -2.22
CA GLY A 129 -5.77 -11.72 -3.40
C GLY A 129 -6.91 -10.72 -3.26
N VAL A 130 -7.18 -9.96 -4.34
CA VAL A 130 -8.44 -9.21 -4.50
C VAL A 130 -9.60 -10.10 -5.00
N PHE A 131 -9.28 -11.29 -5.54
CA PHE A 131 -10.21 -12.36 -5.86
C PHE A 131 -9.82 -13.66 -5.13
N SER A 132 -10.82 -14.49 -4.85
CA SER A 132 -10.60 -15.89 -4.48
C SER A 132 -10.20 -16.71 -5.72
N PRO A 133 -9.55 -17.88 -5.59
CA PRO A 133 -9.14 -18.70 -6.74
C PRO A 133 -10.29 -19.11 -7.68
N ASN A 134 -11.52 -19.15 -7.16
CA ASN A 134 -12.73 -19.38 -7.95
C ASN A 134 -13.27 -18.12 -8.66
N GLN A 135 -12.45 -17.06 -8.79
CA GLN A 135 -12.75 -15.78 -9.42
C GLN A 135 -13.83 -14.94 -8.72
N THR A 136 -14.27 -15.35 -7.53
CA THR A 136 -15.20 -14.54 -6.74
C THR A 136 -14.45 -13.32 -6.20
N PRO A 137 -14.93 -12.08 -6.44
CA PRO A 137 -14.30 -10.90 -5.87
C PRO A 137 -14.37 -10.96 -4.34
N LYS A 138 -13.25 -10.73 -3.67
CA LYS A 138 -13.21 -10.63 -2.20
C LYS A 138 -13.70 -9.28 -1.71
N TYR A 139 -13.60 -8.26 -2.56
CA TYR A 139 -13.99 -6.88 -2.27
C TYR A 139 -14.69 -6.25 -3.46
N GLN A 140 -15.64 -5.35 -3.20
CA GLN A 140 -16.26 -4.50 -4.22
C GLN A 140 -15.34 -3.30 -4.48
N LEU A 141 -14.36 -3.46 -5.38
CA LEU A 141 -13.42 -2.39 -5.78
C LEU A 141 -13.85 -1.75 -7.09
N SER A 142 -13.52 -0.46 -7.25
CA SER A 142 -13.74 0.31 -8.49
C SER A 142 -12.39 0.71 -9.08
N PHE A 143 -11.89 -0.13 -9.99
CA PHE A 143 -10.62 0.05 -10.70
C PHE A 143 -10.62 1.20 -11.68
#